data_AF-A0A527YU08-F1
#
_entry.id   AF-A0A527YU08-F1
#
_cell.length_a   1.000
_cell.length_b   1.000
_cell.length_c   1.000
_cell.angle_alpha   90.00
_cell.angle_beta   90.00
_cell.angle_gamma   90.00
#
_symmetry.space_group_name_H-M   'P 1'
#
loop_
_entity.id
_entity.type
_entity.pdbx_description
1 polymer ?
#
loop_
_entity_poly.entity_id
_entity_poly.type
_entity_poly.pdbx_seq_one_letter_code
_entity_poly.pdbx_strand_id
1 'polypeptide(L)' 'TGQINTLLGKNPLLFDTYLSGAIEVDVDCLCDGQSTFVSGILEHIEEAGIHSGDSACSLPVHALPSDLVDELERQT' A
#
# COMPACT_ATOMS: atom_id res chain seq x y z
N THR A 1 8.29 -29.08 -12.49
CA THR A 1 9.04 -28.15 -13.37
C THR A 1 8.20 -27.62 -14.53
N GLY A 2 7.34 -28.42 -15.19
CA GLY A 2 6.46 -27.92 -16.28
C GLY A 2 5.43 -26.85 -15.87
N GLN A 3 4.74 -27.02 -14.72
CA GLN A 3 3.73 -26.06 -14.26
C GLN A 3 4.28 -24.67 -13.91
N ILE A 4 5.50 -24.60 -13.35
CA ILE A 4 6.15 -23.33 -13.00
C ILE A 4 6.45 -22.52 -14.27
N ASN A 5 6.98 -23.18 -15.31
CA ASN A 5 7.27 -22.53 -16.59
C ASN A 5 5.99 -22.05 -17.31
N THR A 6 4.87 -22.77 -17.17
CA THR A 6 3.58 -22.35 -17.76
C THR A 6 2.97 -21.13 -17.04
N LEU A 7 3.13 -21.02 -15.72
CA LEU A 7 2.68 -19.87 -14.93
C LEU A 7 3.54 -18.63 -15.21
N LEU A 8 4.86 -18.77 -15.24
CA LEU A 8 5.82 -17.69 -15.51
C LEU A 8 5.70 -17.10 -16.92
N GLY A 9 5.30 -17.91 -17.91
CA GLY A 9 5.15 -17.44 -19.29
C GLY A 9 3.98 -16.48 -19.51
N LYS A 10 3.03 -16.39 -18.56
CA LYS A 10 1.84 -15.52 -18.65
C LYS A 10 1.73 -14.50 -17.52
N ASN A 11 2.29 -14.81 -16.35
CA ASN A 11 2.24 -13.95 -15.17
C ASN A 11 3.68 -13.75 -14.65
N PRO A 12 4.26 -12.56 -14.76
CA PRO A 12 5.58 -12.30 -14.19
C PRO A 12 5.54 -12.43 -12.66
N LEU A 13 6.58 -13.03 -12.08
CA LEU A 13 6.79 -12.99 -10.62
C LEU A 13 7.55 -11.72 -10.26
N LEU A 14 7.03 -10.97 -9.30
CA LEU A 14 7.72 -9.84 -8.70
C LEU A 14 8.70 -10.35 -7.64
N PHE A 15 9.98 -10.02 -7.82
CA PHE A 15 10.99 -10.12 -6.77
C PHE A 15 11.30 -8.70 -6.33
N ASP A 16 11.05 -8.40 -5.05
CA ASP A 16 11.27 -7.08 -4.49
C ASP A 16 12.11 -7.16 -3.22
N THR A 17 12.70 -6.02 -2.85
CA THR A 17 13.48 -5.89 -1.63
C THR A 17 12.55 -5.72 -0.44
N TYR A 18 12.78 -6.49 0.62
CA TYR A 18 12.04 -6.33 1.87
C TYR A 18 12.42 -5.02 2.58
N LEU A 19 11.42 -4.19 2.87
CA LEU A 19 11.59 -2.89 3.54
C LEU A 19 11.40 -3.04 5.05
N SER A 20 12.44 -3.49 5.74
CA SER A 20 12.40 -3.70 7.20
C SER A 20 12.18 -2.38 7.97
N GLY A 21 11.28 -2.39 8.95
CA GLY A 21 10.94 -1.24 9.79
C GLY A 21 10.17 -0.13 9.06
N ALA A 22 9.67 -0.40 7.85
CA ALA A 22 8.86 0.57 7.12
C ALA A 22 7.44 0.62 7.68
N ILE A 23 6.86 1.82 7.69
CA ILE A 23 5.44 2.02 8.00
C ILE A 23 4.62 1.67 6.75
N GLU A 24 3.60 0.83 6.90
CA GLU A 24 2.64 0.52 5.84
C GLU A 24 1.43 1.46 5.92
N VAL A 25 0.91 1.84 4.74
CA VAL A 25 -0.19 2.80 4.61
C VAL A 25 -1.16 2.32 3.54
N ASP A 26 -2.45 2.32 3.87
CA ASP A 26 -3.54 2.14 2.91
C ASP A 26 -4.19 3.49 2.58
N VAL A 27 -4.46 3.74 1.30
CA VAL A 27 -5.16 4.95 0.84
C VAL A 27 -6.42 4.55 0.09
N ASP A 28 -7.57 4.84 0.69
CA ASP A 28 -8.87 4.61 0.08
C ASP A 28 -9.32 5.86 -0.69
N CYS A 29 -9.60 5.72 -1.97
CA CYS A 29 -10.02 6.82 -2.83
C CYS A 29 -11.11 6.44 -3.85
N LEU A 30 -11.82 7.45 -4.35
CA LEU A 30 -12.81 7.34 -5.42
C LEU A 30 -12.44 8.28 -6.56
N CYS A 31 -12.44 7.77 -7.80
CA CYS A 31 -12.16 8.55 -9.00
C CYS A 31 -13.35 8.54 -9.96
N ASP A 32 -13.74 9.71 -10.46
CA ASP A 32 -14.78 9.88 -11.48
C ASP A 32 -14.22 9.93 -12.91
N GLY A 33 -12.90 9.75 -13.06
CA GLY A 33 -12.16 9.85 -14.32
C GLY A 33 -11.60 11.25 -14.62
N GLN A 34 -11.94 12.27 -13.81
CA GLN A 34 -11.38 13.62 -13.92
C GLN A 34 -10.64 14.06 -12.65
N SER A 35 -11.14 13.63 -11.50
CA SER A 35 -10.58 13.93 -10.19
C SER A 35 -10.63 12.71 -9.29
N THR A 36 -9.68 12.64 -8.36
CA THR A 36 -9.64 11.64 -7.29
C THR A 36 -10.02 12.32 -5.99
N PHE A 37 -10.91 11.69 -5.22
CA PHE A 37 -11.25 12.07 -3.86
C PHE A 37 -10.67 11.03 -2.90
N VAL A 38 -9.72 11.44 -2.07
CA VAL A 38 -9.15 10.60 -1.00
C VAL A 38 -10.13 10.57 0.17
N SER A 39 -10.65 9.39 0.48
CA SER A 39 -11.59 9.18 1.58
C SER A 39 -10.90 8.93 2.91
N GLY A 40 -9.69 8.37 2.91
CA GLY A 40 -8.94 8.08 4.12
C GLY A 40 -7.53 7.61 3.82
N ILE A 41 -6.60 8.01 4.68
CA ILE A 41 -5.23 7.52 4.72
C ILE A 41 -5.08 6.82 6.07
N LEU A 42 -4.85 5.51 6.02
CA LEU A 42 -4.79 4.63 7.18
C LEU A 42 -3.34 4.21 7.40
N GLU A 43 -2.85 4.41 8.62
CA GLU A 43 -1.51 3.96 9.01
C GLU A 43 -1.61 2.62 9.73
N HIS A 44 -0.85 1.62 9.29
CA HIS A 44 -0.78 0.32 9.98
C HIS A 44 0.00 0.44 11.29
N ILE A 45 -0.41 -0.32 12.29
CA ILE A 45 0.31 -0.41 13.57
C ILE A 45 1.54 -1.31 13.44
N GLU A 46 1.40 -2.39 12.67
CA GLU A 46 2.47 -3.30 12.30
C GLU A 46 3.36 -2.72 11.17
N GLU A 47 4.59 -3.22 11.07
CA GLU A 47 5.51 -2.84 9.97
C GLU A 47 5.11 -3.49 8.64
N ALA A 48 5.58 -2.89 7.54
CA ALA A 48 5.39 -3.44 6.22
C ALA A 48 5.89 -4.89 6.11
N GLY A 49 5.05 -5.75 5.56
CA GLY A 49 5.33 -7.18 5.38
C GLY A 49 4.42 -8.11 6.15
N ILE A 50 3.62 -7.60 7.10
CA ILE A 50 2.40 -8.26 7.54
C ILE A 50 1.32 -7.95 6.52
N HIS A 51 0.48 -8.93 6.17
CA HIS A 51 -0.57 -8.69 5.20
C HIS A 51 -1.57 -7.66 5.75
N SER A 52 -1.92 -6.64 4.95
CA SER A 52 -2.82 -5.56 5.37
C SER A 52 -4.14 -6.02 6.02
N GLY A 53 -4.69 -7.16 5.59
CA GLY A 53 -5.90 -7.74 6.18
C GLY A 53 -5.73 -8.31 7.60
N ASP A 54 -4.49 -8.55 8.04
CA ASP A 54 -4.14 -9.01 9.39
C ASP A 54 -3.65 -7.87 10.29
N SER A 55 -3.33 -6.70 9.71
CA SER A 55 -2.83 -5.52 10.45
C SER A 55 -3.95 -4.74 11.12
N ALA A 56 -3.66 -4.17 12.30
CA ALA A 56 -4.47 -3.10 12.86
C ALA A 56 -4.09 -1.77 12.21
N CYS A 57 -5.01 -0.81 12.13
CA CYS A 57 -4.72 0.49 11.55
C CYS A 57 -5.38 1.67 12.29
N SER A 58 -4.79 2.85 12.13
CA SER A 58 -5.26 4.13 12.65
C SER A 58 -5.81 5.00 11.51
N LEU A 59 -6.98 5.59 11.74
CA LEU A 59 -7.56 6.64 10.90
C LEU A 59 -8.06 7.77 11.82
N PRO A 60 -7.46 8.98 11.79
CA PRO A 60 -6.35 9.39 10.92
C PRO A 60 -5.02 8.73 11.31
N VAL A 61 -4.01 8.88 10.44
CA VAL A 61 -2.62 8.50 10.72
C VAL A 61 -2.13 9.12 12.04
N HIS A 62 -1.25 8.40 12.75
CA HIS A 62 -0.81 8.76 14.10
C HIS A 62 0.67 9.17 14.19
N ALA A 63 1.56 8.61 13.35
CA ALA A 63 2.99 8.92 13.37
C ALA A 63 3.50 9.59 12.10
N LEU A 64 2.74 9.55 10.99
CA LEU A 64 3.15 10.20 9.74
C LEU A 64 3.20 11.74 9.86
N PRO A 65 4.30 12.37 9.43
CA PRO A 65 4.37 13.82 9.27
C PRO A 65 3.34 14.34 8.26
N SER A 66 2.82 15.55 8.46
CA SER A 66 1.79 16.13 7.60
C SER A 66 2.24 16.31 6.15
N ASP A 67 3.52 16.65 5.91
CA ASP A 67 4.08 16.77 4.57
C ASP A 67 4.13 15.44 3.82
N LEU A 68 4.29 14.32 4.55
CA LEU A 68 4.19 12.98 3.96
C LEU A 68 2.74 12.62 3.63
N VAL A 69 1.79 13.02 4.47
CA VAL A 69 0.35 12.87 4.19
C VAL A 69 -0.04 13.66 2.93
N ASP A 70 0.40 14.92 2.84
CA ASP A 70 0.17 15.76 1.66
C ASP A 70 0.76 15.12 0.38
N GLU A 71 1.95 14.50 0.49
CA GLU A 71 2.57 13.80 -0.64
C GLU A 71 1.81 12.53 -1.03
N LEU A 72 1.25 11.79 -0.08
CA LEU A 72 0.39 10.64 -0.35
C LEU A 72 -0.91 11.05 -1.05
N GLU A 73 -1.55 12.14 -0.61
CA GLU A 73 -2.72 12.71 -1.29
C GLU A 73 -2.38 13.17 -2.71
N ARG A 74 -1.19 13.74 -2.94
CA ARG A 74 -0.74 14.18 -4.26
C ARG A 74 -0.46 13.02 -5.24
N GLN A 75 -0.08 11.84 -4.73
CA GLN A 75 0.26 10.65 -5.53
C GLN A 75 -0.96 9.78 -5.88
N THR A 76 -2.13 10.05 -5.27
CA THR A 76 -3.36 9.25 -5.40
C THR A 76 -4.38 9.93 -6.31
#